data_AF-A0A4V1UVJ3-F1
#
_entry.id   AF-A0A4V1UVJ3-F1
#
_cell.length_a   1.000
_cell.length_b   1.000
_cell.length_c   1.000
_cell.angle_alpha   90.00
_cell.angle_beta   90.00
_cell.angle_gamma   90.00
#
_symmetry.space_group_name_H-M   'P 1'
#
loop_
_entity.id
_entity.type
_entity.pdbx_description
1 polymer ?
#
loop_
_entity_poly.entity_id
_entity_poly.type
_entity_poly.pdbx_seq_one_letter_code
_entity_poly.pdbx_strand_id
1 'polypeptide(L)'
;VKVRLIHQAGKRISNDGVLLIKSQTFRTQERNRQDAVERLVEMIQKAAIRPIIRRATKPTRGSQQRRLTAKSVQSRRKQARRDVGED
;
A
#
# COMPACT_ATOMS: atom_id res chain seq x y z
N VAL A 1 3.73 -7.65 -16.49
CA VAL A 1 2.37 -8.16 -16.15
C VAL A 1 2.44 -9.51 -15.46
N LYS A 2 3.11 -10.53 -16.04
CA LYS A 2 3.27 -11.89 -15.47
C LYS A 2 3.55 -11.96 -13.96
N VAL A 3 4.60 -11.29 -13.47
CA VAL A 3 4.97 -11.31 -12.03
C VAL A 3 3.84 -10.78 -11.13
N ARG A 4 3.18 -9.68 -11.54
CA ARG A 4 2.06 -9.11 -10.79
C ARG A 4 0.84 -10.02 -10.82
N LEU A 5 0.57 -10.67 -11.95
CA LEU A 5 -0.51 -11.64 -12.08
C LEU A 5 -0.30 -12.83 -11.13
N ILE A 6 0.91 -13.38 -11.06
CA ILE A 6 1.25 -14.48 -10.14
C ILE A 6 0.96 -14.06 -8.69
N HIS A 7 1.42 -12.87 -8.30
CA HIS A 7 1.20 -12.34 -6.96
C HIS A 7 -0.29 -12.07 -6.65
N GLN A 8 -1.06 -11.56 -7.61
CA GLN A 8 -2.49 -11.25 -7.43
C GLN A 8 -3.37 -12.51 -7.47
N ALA A 9 -3.00 -13.52 -8.26
CA ALA A 9 -3.77 -14.75 -8.43
C ALA A 9 -3.65 -15.70 -7.22
N GLY A 10 -2.59 -15.59 -6.42
CA GLY A 10 -2.42 -16.28 -5.15
C GLY A 10 -2.61 -17.80 -5.28
N LYS A 11 -3.57 -18.35 -4.54
CA LYS A 11 -3.88 -19.80 -4.52
C LYS A 11 -4.32 -20.40 -5.85
N ARG A 12 -4.59 -19.58 -6.87
CA ARG A 12 -4.97 -20.05 -8.22
C ARG A 12 -3.77 -20.44 -9.08
N ILE A 13 -2.55 -20.15 -8.64
CA ILE A 13 -1.30 -20.52 -9.32
C ILE A 13 -0.73 -21.78 -8.68
N SER A 14 -0.40 -22.79 -9.48
CA SER A 14 0.35 -23.97 -9.02
C SER A 14 1.83 -23.63 -8.81
N ASN A 15 2.56 -24.52 -8.14
CA ASN A 15 4.01 -24.39 -7.97
C ASN A 15 4.77 -24.31 -9.29
N ASP A 16 4.23 -24.91 -10.35
CA ASP A 16 4.78 -24.90 -11.71
C ASP A 16 4.41 -23.62 -12.49
N GLY A 17 3.71 -22.67 -11.86
CA GLY A 17 3.31 -21.41 -12.48
C GLY A 17 2.10 -21.52 -13.41
N VAL A 18 1.31 -22.59 -13.29
CA VAL A 18 0.08 -22.79 -14.07
C VAL A 18 -1.09 -22.10 -13.37
N LEU A 19 -1.86 -21.30 -14.11
CA LEU A 19 -3.04 -20.61 -13.60
C LEU A 19 -4.29 -21.47 -13.79
N LEU A 20 -4.92 -21.88 -12.69
CA LEU A 20 -6.17 -22.65 -12.69
C LEU A 20 -7.37 -21.72 -12.53
N ILE A 21 -8.26 -21.72 -13.52
CA ILE A 21 -9.55 -21.00 -13.49
C ILE A 21 -10.68 -22.02 -13.60
N LYS A 22 -11.51 -22.10 -12.56
CA LYS A 22 -12.71 -22.93 -12.55
C LYS A 22 -13.94 -22.08 -12.83
N SER A 23 -14.75 -22.49 -13.81
CA SER A 23 -16.08 -21.92 -14.06
C SER A 23 -17.12 -23.04 -14.09
N GLN A 24 -18.14 -22.90 -13.25
CA GLN A 24 -19.22 -23.88 -13.06
C GLN A 24 -20.55 -23.16 -12.75
N THR A 25 -20.71 -21.96 -13.28
CA THR A 25 -21.82 -21.06 -12.95
C THR A 25 -23.04 -21.29 -13.84
N PHE A 26 -22.83 -21.75 -15.08
CA PHE A 26 -23.88 -21.94 -16.07
C PHE A 26 -24.10 -23.42 -16.38
N ARG A 27 -25.27 -23.72 -16.93
CA ARG A 27 -25.65 -25.08 -17.35
C ARG A 27 -24.86 -25.55 -18.58
N THR A 28 -24.52 -24.65 -19.50
CA THR A 28 -23.83 -25.01 -20.76
C THR A 28 -22.33 -24.81 -20.65
N GLN A 29 -21.57 -25.71 -21.28
CA GLN A 29 -20.10 -25.64 -21.32
C GLN A 29 -19.61 -24.37 -22.01
N GLU A 30 -20.27 -23.95 -23.09
CA GLU A 30 -19.92 -22.75 -23.84
C GLU A 30 -19.97 -21.49 -22.97
N ARG A 31 -21.04 -21.32 -22.18
CA ARG A 31 -21.15 -20.17 -21.27
C ARG A 31 -20.12 -20.24 -20.14
N ASN A 32 -19.83 -21.42 -19.60
CA ASN A 32 -18.76 -21.58 -18.62
C ASN A 32 -17.37 -21.29 -19.21
N ARG A 33 -17.13 -21.66 -20.48
CA ARG A 33 -15.89 -21.32 -21.18
C ARG A 33 -15.76 -19.83 -21.37
N GLN A 34 -16.83 -19.16 -21.79
CA GLN A 34 -16.84 -17.71 -21.96
C GLN A 34 -16.57 -16.98 -20.64
N ASP A 35 -17.24 -17.37 -19.55
CA ASP A 35 -17.00 -16.81 -18.21
C ASP A 35 -15.57 -17.07 -17.70
N ALA A 36 -15.00 -18.25 -17.97
CA ALA A 36 -13.60 -18.52 -17.61
C ALA A 36 -12.62 -17.59 -18.37
N VAL A 37 -12.90 -17.32 -19.65
CA VAL A 37 -12.11 -16.38 -20.47
C VAL A 37 -12.27 -14.94 -19.97
N GLU A 38 -13.48 -14.52 -19.64
CA GLU A 38 -13.74 -13.18 -19.08
C GLU A 38 -12.99 -12.97 -17.76
N ARG A 39 -13.05 -13.95 -16.84
CA ARG A 39 -12.29 -13.92 -15.58
C ARG A 39 -10.78 -13.86 -15.82
N LEU A 40 -10.27 -14.58 -16.82
CA LEU A 40 -8.86 -14.51 -17.20
C LEU A 40 -8.49 -13.08 -17.65
N VAL A 41 -9.28 -12.50 -18.55
CA VAL A 41 -9.07 -11.16 -19.08
C VAL A 41 -9.08 -10.12 -17.96
N GLU A 42 -10.08 -10.17 -17.07
CA GLU A 42 -10.16 -9.26 -15.93
C GLU A 42 -8.94 -9.33 -15.01
N MET A 43 -8.46 -10.55 -14.69
CA MET A 43 -7.26 -10.71 -13.86
C MET A 43 -6.02 -10.13 -14.55
N ILE A 44 -5.88 -10.35 -15.86
CA ILE A 44 -4.76 -9.78 -16.63
C ILE A 44 -4.85 -8.26 -16.65
N GLN A 45 -6.04 -7.68 -16.84
CA GLN A 45 -6.26 -6.23 -16.80
C GLN A 45 -5.90 -5.65 -15.43
N LYS A 46 -6.34 -6.27 -14.33
CA LYS A 46 -5.97 -5.86 -12.96
C LYS A 46 -4.46 -5.95 -12.72
N ALA A 47 -3.80 -6.98 -13.26
CA ALA A 47 -2.35 -7.12 -13.18
C ALA A 47 -1.59 -6.17 -14.14
N ALA A 48 -2.25 -5.67 -15.18
CA ALA A 48 -1.67 -4.70 -16.11
C ALA A 48 -1.52 -3.33 -15.45
N ILE A 49 -2.45 -2.94 -14.58
CA ILE A 49 -2.39 -1.69 -13.80
C ILE A 49 -1.10 -1.66 -12.98
N ARG A 50 -0.25 -0.68 -13.26
CA ARG A 50 1.00 -0.47 -12.52
C ARG A 50 0.67 0.26 -11.20
N PRO A 51 1.16 -0.23 -10.04
CA PRO A 51 1.03 0.52 -8.80
C PRO A 51 1.76 1.86 -8.90
N ILE A 52 1.11 2.93 -8.47
CA ILE A 52 1.70 4.27 -8.41
C ILE A 52 2.68 4.29 -7.25
N ILE A 53 3.92 4.70 -7.53
CA ILE A 53 4.97 4.79 -6.50
C ILE A 53 4.63 5.96 -5.58
N ARG A 54 4.29 5.65 -4.32
CA ARG A 54 4.15 6.68 -3.28
C ARG A 54 5.54 7.13 -2.83
N ARG A 55 5.87 8.40 -3.06
CA ARG A 55 7.05 9.04 -2.45
C ARG A 55 6.67 9.56 -1.07
N ALA A 56 7.51 9.27 -0.07
CA ALA A 56 7.29 9.79 1.27
C ALA A 56 7.33 11.33 1.25
N THR A 57 6.37 11.96 1.92
CA THR A 57 6.33 13.41 2.06
C THR A 57 7.24 13.85 3.20
N LYS A 58 7.91 14.99 3.05
CA LYS A 58 8.67 15.61 4.15
C LYS A 58 7.69 16.20 5.18
N PRO A 59 8.05 16.29 6.47
CA PRO A 59 7.26 17.03 7.45
C PRO A 59 6.99 18.47 6.99
N THR A 60 5.78 18.96 7.23
CA THR A 60 5.39 20.31 6.79
C THR A 60 6.20 21.39 7.49
N ARG A 61 6.40 22.55 6.84
CA ARG A 61 7.10 23.70 7.46
C ARG A 61 6.45 24.12 8.77
N GLY A 62 5.12 24.11 8.84
CA GLY A 62 4.37 24.42 10.06
C GLY A 62 4.59 23.41 11.20
N SER A 63 4.77 22.13 10.89
CA SER A 63 5.17 21.12 11.88
C SER A 63 6.57 21.38 12.43
N GLN A 64 7.51 21.72 11.54
CA GLN A 64 8.88 22.05 11.93
C GLN A 64 8.93 23.30 12.81
N GLN A 65 8.18 24.35 12.45
CA GLN A 65 8.10 25.58 13.24
C GLN A 65 7.51 25.33 14.63
N ARG A 66 6.37 24.61 14.72
CA ARG A 66 5.75 24.27 16.01
C ARG A 66 6.69 23.47 16.91
N ARG A 67 7.46 22.53 16.36
CA ARG A 67 8.47 21.78 17.11
C ARG A 67 9.55 22.71 17.68
N LEU A 68 10.07 23.65 16.88
CA LEU A 68 11.07 24.61 17.33
C LEU A 68 10.53 25.54 18.42
N THR A 69 9.33 26.10 18.23
CA THR A 69 8.67 26.94 19.23
C THR A 69 8.46 26.19 20.54
N ALA A 70 7.95 24.95 20.48
CA ALA A 70 7.76 24.11 21.65
C ALA A 70 9.10 23.83 22.36
N LYS A 71 10.17 23.54 21.62
CA LYS A 71 11.52 23.36 22.17
C LYS A 71 11.99 24.61 22.92
N SER A 72 11.82 25.79 22.33
CA SER A 72 12.21 27.07 22.96
C SER A 72 11.41 27.37 24.22
N VAL A 73 10.10 27.15 24.21
CA VAL A 73 9.23 27.31 25.39
C VAL A 73 9.66 26.38 26.52
N GLN A 74 9.92 25.10 26.22
CA GLN A 74 10.40 24.14 27.22
C GLN A 74 11.77 24.53 27.78
N SER A 75 12.69 25.00 26.94
CA SER A 75 14.00 25.47 27.38
C SER A 75 13.90 26.64 28.36
N ARG A 76 13.09 27.66 28.02
CA ARG A 76 12.85 28.81 28.91
C ARG A 76 12.21 28.39 30.22
N ARG A 77 11.22 27.49 30.17
CA ARG A 77 10.58 26.95 31.38
C ARG A 77 11.56 26.19 32.27
N LYS A 78 12.52 25.45 31.69
CA LYS A 78 13.56 24.77 32.46
C LYS A 78 14.57 25.74 33.06
N GLN A 79 14.97 26.78 32.32
CA GLN A 79 15.88 27.81 32.81
C GLN A 79 15.28 28.58 33.99
N ALA A 80 14.02 28.99 33.91
CA ALA A 80 13.31 29.69 34.98
C ALA A 80 13.11 28.85 36.26
N ARG A 81 13.32 27.53 36.19
CA ARG A 81 13.28 26.63 37.35
C ARG A 81 14.66 26.38 37.96
N ARG A 82 15.74 26.79 37.30
CA ARG A 82 17.05 26.70 37.91
C ARG A 82 17.04 27.71 39.05
N ASP A 83 17.23 27.21 40.25
CA ASP A 83 17.50 28.04 41.41
C ASP A 83 18.72 28.90 41.06
N VAL A 84 18.58 30.21 41.21
CA VAL A 84 19.73 31.10 41.07
C VAL A 84 20.49 30.89 42.37
N GLY A 85 21.44 29.96 42.37
CA GLY A 85 22.35 29.83 43.50
C GLY A 85 22.97 31.20 43.73
N GLU A 86 22.62 31.79 44.87
CA GLU A 86 23.24 33.02 45.37
C GLU A 86 24.76 32.75 45.47
N ASP A 87 25.56 33.63 44.87
CA ASP A 87 26.92 33.88 45.35
C ASP A 87 26.84 34.63 46.69
#